data_AF-A0A851AJR2-F1
#
_entry.id   AF-A0A851AJR2-F1
#
_cell.length_a   1.000
_cell.length_b   1.000
_cell.length_c   1.000
_cell.angle_alpha   90.00
_cell.angle_beta   90.00
_cell.angle_gamma   90.00
#
_symmetry.space_group_name_H-M   'P 1'
#
loop_
_entity.id
_entity.type
_entity.pdbx_description
1 polymer ?
#
loop_
_entity_poly.entity_id
_entity_poly.type
_entity_poly.pdbx_seq_one_letter_code
_entity_poly.pdbx_strand_id
1 'polypeptide(L)' 'QQTTNTVEEPLDLIRLSLDERIYVKMRNDRELRGRLHAYDQHLNMILGDVEETVTTIEIDEETYE' A
#
# COMPACT_ATOMS: atom_id res chain seq x y z
N GLN A 1 31.38 6.42 3.07
CA GLN A 1 30.58 7.59 3.51
C GLN A 1 29.41 7.02 4.30
N GLN A 2 29.24 7.46 5.54
CA GLN A 2 28.26 6.92 6.46
C GLN A 2 26.93 7.59 6.14
N THR A 3 26.03 6.90 5.43
CA THR A 3 24.67 7.37 5.18
C THR A 3 23.91 7.25 6.49
N THR A 4 23.91 8.33 7.27
CA THR A 4 22.98 8.50 8.38
C THR A 4 21.59 8.59 7.76
N ASN A 5 20.90 7.46 7.63
CA ASN A 5 19.47 7.44 7.35
C ASN A 5 18.76 7.86 8.65
N THR A 6 18.85 9.15 9.00
CA THR A 6 17.97 9.74 9.99
C THR A 6 16.59 9.76 9.34
N VAL A 7 15.69 8.92 9.84
CA VAL A 7 14.28 8.99 9.47
C VAL A 7 13.73 10.27 10.10
N GLU A 8 13.62 11.33 9.31
CA GLU A 8 13.15 12.63 9.78
C GLU A 8 11.66 12.81 9.50
N GLU A 9 11.17 12.27 8.37
CA GLU A 9 9.77 12.30 7.99
C GLU A 9 9.18 10.91 7.75
N PRO A 10 7.86 10.71 7.93
CA PRO A 10 7.21 9.42 7.66
C PRO A 10 7.45 8.88 6.24
N LEU A 11 7.62 9.78 5.25
CA LEU A 11 7.90 9.39 3.85
C LEU A 11 9.32 8.86 3.66
N ASP A 12 10.26 9.15 4.57
CA ASP A 12 11.62 8.59 4.52
C ASP A 12 11.62 7.09 4.81
N LEU A 13 10.66 6.60 5.61
CA LEU A 13 10.48 5.17 5.82
C LEU A 13 10.06 4.46 4.53
N ILE A 14 9.19 5.10 3.74
CA ILE A 14 8.75 4.53 2.45
C ILE A 14 9.92 4.44 1.45
N ARG A 15 10.90 5.36 1.52
CA ARG A 15 12.14 5.27 0.70
C ARG A 15 12.89 3.97 0.96
N LEU A 16 12.92 3.52 2.21
CA LEU A 16 13.60 2.29 2.60
C LEU A 16 12.92 1.03 2.06
N SER A 17 11.65 1.12 1.67
CA SER A 17 10.85 0.01 1.12
C SER A 17 10.81 -0.01 -0.42
N LEU A 18 11.61 0.82 -1.11
CA LEU A 18 11.75 0.74 -2.57
C LEU A 18 12.32 -0.64 -2.97
N ASP A 19 11.75 -1.22 -4.02
CA ASP A 19 12.03 -2.58 -4.51
C ASP A 19 11.61 -3.72 -3.56
N GLU A 20 10.97 -3.41 -2.41
CA GLU A 20 10.39 -4.40 -1.51
C GLU A 20 8.89 -4.64 -1.77
N ARG A 21 8.36 -5.76 -1.27
CA ARG A 21 6.90 -6.04 -1.30
C ARG A 21 6.22 -5.29 -0.14
N ILE A 22 5.25 -4.46 -0.49
CA ILE A 22 4.43 -3.70 0.46
C ILE A 22 2.98 -4.16 0.46
N TYR A 23 2.27 -3.85 1.55
CA TYR A 23 0.82 -3.98 1.66
C TYR A 23 0.20 -2.58 1.76
N VAL A 24 -0.78 -2.30 0.90
CA VAL A 24 -1.47 -1.01 0.84
C VAL A 24 -2.95 -1.24 1.06
N LYS A 25 -3.48 -0.74 2.19
CA LYS A 25 -4.93 -0.69 2.43
C LYS A 25 -5.51 0.55 1.79
N MET A 26 -6.39 0.35 0.80
CA MET A 26 -7.04 1.40 0.04
C MET A 26 -8.41 1.72 0.65
N ARG A 27 -9.04 2.79 0.16
CA ARG A 27 -10.45 3.06 0.44
C ARG A 27 -11.35 2.03 -0.25
N ASN A 28 -12.60 1.93 0.21
CA ASN A 28 -13.63 1.03 -0.34
C ASN A 28 -13.26 -0.46 -0.20
N ASP A 29 -12.68 -0.82 0.93
CA ASP A 29 -12.38 -2.22 1.30
C ASP A 29 -11.52 -2.97 0.26
N ARG A 30 -10.60 -2.20 -0.33
CA ARG A 30 -9.61 -2.70 -1.29
C ARG A 30 -8.24 -2.77 -0.65
N GLU A 31 -7.47 -3.76 -1.06
CA GLU A 31 -6.11 -3.99 -0.57
C GLU A 31 -5.21 -4.38 -1.74
N LEU A 32 -4.00 -3.84 -1.76
CA LEU A 32 -2.99 -4.16 -2.77
C LEU A 32 -1.76 -4.76 -2.09
N ARG A 33 -1.21 -5.82 -2.68
CA ARG A 33 0.09 -6.40 -2.31
C ARG A 33 0.98 -6.43 -3.55
N GLY A 34 2.10 -5.74 -3.52
CA GLY A 34 2.99 -5.65 -4.70
C GLY A 34 4.35 -5.09 -4.37
N ARG A 35 5.27 -5.11 -5.35
CA ARG A 35 6.62 -4.54 -5.22
C ARG A 35 6.59 -3.04 -5.50
N LEU A 36 7.09 -2.21 -4.59
CA LEU A 36 7.10 -0.76 -4.75
C LEU A 36 8.23 -0.31 -5.69
N HIS A 37 7.89 0.25 -6.85
CA HIS A 37 8.89 0.76 -7.81
C HIS A 37 9.15 2.25 -7.66
N ALA A 38 8.11 3.05 -7.41
CA ALA A 38 8.23 4.49 -7.23
C ALA A 38 7.04 5.04 -6.43
N TYR A 39 7.23 6.21 -5.83
CA TYR A 39 6.16 6.97 -5.19
C TYR A 39 6.46 8.47 -5.19
N ASP A 40 5.47 9.30 -4.89
CA ASP A 40 5.63 10.75 -4.70
C ASP A 40 5.09 11.24 -3.35
N GLN A 41 5.20 12.56 -3.10
CA GLN A 41 4.72 13.21 -1.89
C GLN A 41 3.19 13.14 -1.68
N HIS A 42 2.42 12.83 -2.73
CA HIS A 42 0.97 12.68 -2.68
C HIS A 42 0.54 11.22 -2.43
N LEU A 43 1.51 10.31 -2.24
CA LEU A 43 1.29 8.87 -2.14
C LEU A 43 0.72 8.24 -3.41
N ASN A 44 0.95 8.87 -4.58
CA ASN A 44 0.83 8.13 -5.84
C ASN A 44 1.93 7.07 -5.86
N MET A 45 1.60 5.83 -6.22
CA MET A 45 2.54 4.71 -6.19
C MET A 45 2.55 3.97 -7.53
N ILE A 46 3.74 3.56 -7.96
CA ILE A 46 3.92 2.59 -9.05
C ILE A 46 4.29 1.26 -8.40
N LEU A 47 3.43 0.25 -8.56
CA LEU A 47 3.61 -1.08 -8.02
C LEU A 47 3.76 -2.11 -9.16
N GLY A 48 4.71 -3.03 -9.03
CA GLY A 48 4.86 -4.19 -9.89
C GLY A 48 4.40 -5.48 -9.22
N ASP A 49 4.08 -6.51 -10.02
CA ASP A 49 3.68 -7.85 -9.56
C ASP A 49 2.57 -7.82 -8.49
N VAL A 50 1.51 -7.04 -8.77
CA VAL A 50 0.46 -6.69 -7.82
C VAL A 50 -0.63 -7.76 -7.75
N GLU A 51 -1.07 -8.05 -6.53
CA GLU A 51 -2.30 -8.78 -6.20
C GLU A 51 -3.30 -7.79 -5.55
N GLU A 52 -4.53 -7.73 -6.06
CA GLU A 52 -5.63 -6.92 -5.50
C GLU A 52 -6.66 -7.82 -4.81
N THR A 53 -7.08 -7.40 -3.61
CA THR A 53 -8.22 -7.98 -2.88
C THR A 53 -9.31 -6.94 -2.73
N VAL A 54 -10.55 -7.29 -3.08
CA VAL A 54 -11.75 -6.45 -2.88
C VAL A 54 -12.70 -7.20 -1.95
N THR A 55 -13.03 -6.61 -0.81
CA THR A 55 -14.02 -7.16 0.11
C THR A 55 -15.38 -6.54 -0.19
N THR A 56 -16.36 -7.37 -0.56
CA THR A 56 -17.75 -6.96 -0.74
C THR A 56 -18.59 -7.48 0.41
N ILE A 57 -19.40 -6.60 1.02
CA ILE A 57 -20.43 -7.01 1.98
C ILE A 57 -21.68 -7.31 1.15
N GLU A 58 -21.99 -8.59 0.99
CA GLU A 58 -23.27 -9.04 0.45
C GLU A 58 -24.25 -9.06 1.63
N ILE A 59 -25.21 -8.13 1.65
CA ILE A 59 -26.32 -8.18 2.60
C ILE A 59 -27.32 -9.17 2.02
N ASP A 60 -27.57 -10.26 2.74
CA ASP A 60 -28.62 -11.20 2.34
C ASP A 60 -29.98 -10.57 2.62
N GLU A 61 -30.77 -10.31 1.56
CA GLU A 61 -32.08 -9.66 1.66
C GLU A 61 -33.10 -10.48 2.48
N GLU A 62 -32.89 -11.79 2.64
CA GLU A 62 -33.76 -12.64 3.44
C GLU A 62 -33.45 -12.57 4.94
N THR A 63 -32.18 -12.38 5.31
CA THR A 63 -31.74 -12.41 6.70
C THR A 63 -31.38 -11.03 7.27
N TYR A 64 -31.25 -10.01 6.42
CA TYR A 64 -30.78 -8.66 6.79
C TYR A 64 -29.47 -8.68 7.60
N GLU A 65 -28.64 -9.72 7.41
CA GLU A 65 -27.30 -9.86 7.97
C GLU A 65 -26.23 -9.48 6.95
#